data_AF-A0A1F5N9B8-F1
#
_entry.id   AF-A0A1F5N9B8-F1
#
_cell.length_a   1.000
_cell.length_b   1.000
_cell.length_c   1.000
_cell.angle_alpha   90.00
_cell.angle_beta   90.00
_cell.angle_gamma   90.00
#
_symmetry.space_group_name_H-M   'P 1'
#
loop_
_entity.id
_entity.type
_entity.pdbx_description
1 polymer ?
#
loop_
_entity_poly.entity_id
_entity_poly.type
_entity_poly.pdbx_seq_one_letter_code
_entity_poly.pdbx_strand_id
1 'polypeptide(L)'
;MWNAGNNYSQEELEVVKELEQELFKYNLGFRAMWHDNFEEYFKGTLDEEYWNQREQQRSKELEEIVRKKMIEDFEYLKFRREMALIEDELFSDHNFSLESEMRFQERREKWKDDKLYKIAKVWSIDMLKRSCDLYERHKFIHLFRILKNCNYVASKIVYASNDYDFEDVIENFNDLAWNISWVGYTLSLTFLNRCLESLSKLENENKIIFNFGEYISTGLQIKRELMDRLETLHQKALKIYGQT
;
A
#
# COMPACT_ATOMS: atom_id res chain seq x y z
N MET A 1 -15.72 3.92 -1.66
CA MET A 1 -14.72 4.53 -0.76
C MET A 1 -14.69 3.81 0.58
N TRP A 2 -13.56 3.80 1.30
CA TRP A 2 -13.44 3.06 2.58
C TRP A 2 -13.92 3.84 3.81
N ASN A 3 -13.94 5.19 3.77
CA ASN A 3 -14.31 6.03 4.92
C ASN A 3 -15.61 6.83 4.72
N ALA A 4 -16.05 7.07 3.49
CA ALA A 4 -17.29 7.80 3.18
C ALA A 4 -18.53 7.19 3.83
N GLY A 5 -19.45 8.07 4.29
CA GLY A 5 -20.72 7.67 4.89
C GLY A 5 -20.66 7.18 6.34
N ASN A 6 -19.48 7.17 6.97
CA ASN A 6 -19.33 6.81 8.39
C ASN A 6 -19.42 8.04 9.29
N ASN A 7 -20.17 7.93 10.39
CA ASN A 7 -20.25 8.95 11.42
C ASN A 7 -19.13 8.76 12.45
N TYR A 8 -17.94 9.25 12.14
CA TYR A 8 -16.79 9.24 13.05
C TYR A 8 -16.90 10.36 14.10
N SER A 9 -16.52 10.06 15.33
CA SER A 9 -16.16 11.07 16.32
C SER A 9 -14.89 11.84 15.90
N GLN A 10 -14.63 12.98 16.55
CA GLN A 10 -13.43 13.78 16.25
C GLN A 10 -12.14 12.98 16.50
N GLU A 11 -12.09 12.18 17.57
CA GLU A 11 -10.92 11.34 17.87
C GLU A 11 -10.72 10.23 16.82
N GLU A 12 -11.81 9.63 16.33
CA GLU A 12 -11.74 8.65 15.25
C GLU A 12 -11.29 9.29 13.94
N LEU A 13 -11.73 10.51 13.64
CA LEU A 13 -11.29 11.24 12.46
C LEU A 13 -9.77 11.50 12.49
N GLU A 14 -9.20 11.84 13.64
CA GLU A 14 -7.74 11.99 13.78
C GLU A 14 -7.02 10.67 13.49
N VAL A 15 -7.55 9.54 13.97
CA VAL A 15 -6.99 8.22 13.66
C VAL A 15 -7.07 7.90 12.16
N VAL A 16 -8.18 8.22 11.50
CA VAL A 16 -8.31 8.04 10.04
C VAL A 16 -7.32 8.97 9.32
N LYS A 17 -7.20 10.23 9.74
CA LYS A 17 -6.27 11.20 9.16
C LYS A 17 -4.82 10.74 9.26
N GLU A 18 -4.39 10.22 10.42
CA GLU A 18 -3.05 9.64 10.62
C GLU A 18 -2.77 8.45 9.68
N LEU A 19 -3.78 7.61 9.42
CA LEU A 19 -3.66 6.46 8.50
C LEU A 19 -3.55 6.95 7.05
N GLU A 20 -4.46 7.82 6.65
CA GLU A 20 -4.55 8.35 5.28
C GLU A 20 -3.31 9.18 4.92
N GLN A 21 -2.71 9.88 5.88
CA GLN A 21 -1.47 10.62 5.66
C GLN A 21 -0.29 9.71 5.28
N GLU A 22 -0.14 8.57 5.95
CA GLU A 22 0.90 7.60 5.60
C GLU A 22 0.64 6.98 4.22
N LEU A 23 -0.60 6.61 3.93
CA LEU A 23 -0.95 6.06 2.63
C LEU A 23 -0.73 7.08 1.50
N PHE A 24 -1.08 8.35 1.73
CA PHE A 24 -0.88 9.43 0.77
C PHE A 24 0.59 9.66 0.48
N LYS A 25 1.43 9.76 1.52
CA LYS A 25 2.88 10.00 1.39
C LYS A 25 3.56 9.03 0.42
N TYR A 26 3.16 7.76 0.45
CA TYR A 26 3.78 6.67 -0.29
C TYR A 26 3.01 6.24 -1.55
N ASN A 27 1.87 6.86 -1.87
CA ASN A 27 1.11 6.56 -3.07
C ASN A 27 1.26 7.69 -4.09
N LEU A 28 2.17 7.50 -5.05
CA LEU A 28 2.41 8.45 -6.14
C LEU A 28 1.15 8.73 -6.98
N GLY A 29 0.28 7.73 -7.15
CA GLY A 29 -0.99 7.90 -7.84
C GLY A 29 -1.91 8.88 -7.12
N PHE A 30 -2.05 8.76 -5.79
CA PHE A 30 -2.83 9.70 -4.99
C PHE A 30 -2.20 11.09 -4.97
N ARG A 31 -0.89 11.18 -4.79
CA ARG A 31 -0.18 12.47 -4.81
C ARG A 31 -0.32 13.18 -6.16
N ALA A 32 -0.21 12.45 -7.26
CA ALA A 32 -0.41 13.01 -8.60
C ALA A 32 -1.87 13.40 -8.85
N MET A 33 -2.83 12.58 -8.39
CA MET A 33 -4.27 12.88 -8.49
C MET A 33 -4.63 14.14 -7.71
N TRP A 34 -4.01 14.40 -6.57
CA TRP A 34 -4.35 15.50 -5.67
C TRP A 34 -3.30 16.61 -5.62
N HIS A 35 -2.35 16.63 -6.56
CA HIS A 35 -1.28 17.63 -6.65
C HIS A 35 -0.54 17.85 -5.31
N ASP A 36 -0.17 16.76 -4.64
CA ASP A 36 0.47 16.77 -3.32
C ASP A 36 -0.35 17.44 -2.20
N ASN A 37 -1.64 17.73 -2.42
CA ASN A 37 -2.52 18.33 -1.43
C ASN A 37 -3.23 17.26 -0.58
N PHE A 38 -2.66 16.99 0.59
CA PHE A 38 -3.20 15.99 1.51
C PHE A 38 -4.59 16.35 2.06
N GLU A 39 -4.87 17.61 2.38
CA GLU A 39 -6.15 17.99 2.98
C GLU A 39 -7.32 17.78 2.00
N GLU A 40 -7.10 18.09 0.72
CA GLU A 40 -8.07 17.82 -0.35
C GLU A 40 -8.24 16.32 -0.59
N TYR A 41 -7.15 15.56 -0.61
CA TYR A 41 -7.21 14.10 -0.65
C TYR A 41 -8.04 13.55 0.52
N PHE A 42 -7.75 14.00 1.75
CA PHE A 42 -8.42 13.52 2.95
C PHE A 42 -9.91 13.83 2.91
N LYS A 43 -10.29 15.04 2.50
CA LYS A 43 -11.69 15.41 2.23
C LYS A 43 -12.33 14.46 1.22
N GLY A 44 -11.62 14.15 0.13
CA GLY A 44 -12.04 13.15 -0.86
C GLY A 44 -12.26 11.76 -0.27
N THR A 45 -11.48 11.33 0.72
CA THR A 45 -11.69 9.99 1.34
C THR A 45 -12.98 9.91 2.16
N LEU A 46 -13.51 11.04 2.61
CA LEU A 46 -14.72 11.16 3.43
C LEU A 46 -15.98 11.44 2.60
N ASP A 47 -15.83 11.89 1.35
CA ASP A 47 -16.92 12.30 0.47
C ASP A 47 -16.80 11.60 -0.89
N GLU A 48 -17.72 10.67 -1.14
CA GLU A 48 -17.73 9.87 -2.36
C GLU A 48 -18.01 10.69 -3.61
N GLU A 49 -18.88 11.69 -3.52
CA GLU A 49 -19.15 12.56 -4.65
C GLU A 49 -17.91 13.38 -5.00
N TYR A 50 -17.24 13.91 -3.98
CA TYR A 50 -16.05 14.73 -4.17
C TYR A 50 -14.90 13.93 -4.81
N TRP A 51 -14.68 12.69 -4.37
CA TRP A 51 -13.69 11.81 -4.97
C TRP A 51 -13.99 11.55 -6.46
N ASN A 52 -15.24 11.21 -6.79
CA ASN A 52 -15.66 10.92 -8.16
C ASN A 52 -15.50 12.15 -9.07
N GLN A 53 -15.81 13.34 -8.58
CA GLN A 53 -15.59 14.60 -9.29
C GLN A 53 -14.09 14.81 -9.59
N ARG A 54 -13.21 14.56 -8.61
CA ARG A 54 -11.76 14.71 -8.80
C ARG A 54 -11.21 13.67 -9.78
N GLU A 55 -11.70 12.43 -9.74
CA GLU A 55 -11.31 11.38 -10.69
C GLU A 55 -11.68 11.76 -12.12
N GLN A 56 -12.90 12.25 -12.35
CA GLN A 56 -13.32 12.74 -13.67
C GLN A 56 -12.48 13.93 -14.15
N GLN A 57 -12.15 14.86 -13.25
CA GLN A 57 -11.29 16.00 -13.59
C GLN A 57 -9.88 15.52 -13.97
N ARG A 58 -9.31 14.59 -13.19
CA ARG A 58 -7.98 14.05 -13.45
C ARG A 58 -7.91 13.29 -14.77
N SER A 59 -8.94 12.52 -15.11
CA SER A 59 -9.03 11.84 -16.41
C SER A 59 -8.99 12.84 -17.57
N LYS A 60 -9.73 13.95 -17.49
CA LYS A 60 -9.69 15.02 -18.50
C LYS A 60 -8.31 15.70 -18.59
N GLU A 61 -7.68 15.98 -17.45
CA GLU A 61 -6.31 16.53 -17.43
C GLU A 61 -5.31 15.60 -18.11
N LEU A 62 -5.40 14.28 -17.85
CA LEU A 62 -4.53 13.28 -18.45
C LEU A 62 -4.78 13.14 -19.95
N GLU A 63 -6.04 13.13 -20.39
CA GLU A 63 -6.39 13.14 -21.81
C GLU A 63 -5.81 14.36 -22.53
N GLU A 64 -5.85 15.54 -21.91
CA GLU A 64 -5.27 16.76 -22.48
C GLU A 64 -3.74 16.70 -22.52
N ILE A 65 -3.08 16.20 -21.48
CA ILE A 65 -1.63 15.99 -21.45
C ILE A 65 -1.19 15.02 -22.53
N VAL A 66 -1.87 13.87 -22.65
CA VAL A 66 -1.60 12.87 -23.69
C VAL A 66 -1.81 13.50 -25.06
N ARG A 67 -2.91 14.21 -25.28
CA ARG A 67 -3.20 14.89 -26.56
C ARG A 67 -2.13 15.93 -26.92
N LYS A 68 -1.65 16.73 -25.97
CA LYS A 68 -0.56 17.71 -26.20
C LYS A 68 0.75 17.01 -26.55
N LYS A 69 1.13 15.98 -25.80
CA LYS A 69 2.32 15.16 -26.11
C LYS A 69 2.21 14.47 -27.47
N MET A 70 1.03 13.97 -27.85
CA MET A 70 0.76 13.38 -29.16
C MET A 70 0.92 14.37 -30.33
N ILE A 71 0.76 15.67 -30.09
CA ILE A 71 0.94 16.71 -31.11
C ILE A 71 2.41 17.12 -31.23
N GLU A 72 3.19 16.99 -30.15
CA GLU A 72 4.59 17.42 -30.07
C GLU A 72 5.59 16.32 -30.47
N ASP A 73 5.21 15.04 -30.41
CA ASP A 73 6.16 13.92 -30.56
C ASP A 73 6.03 13.17 -31.90
N PHE A 74 6.84 13.57 -32.89
CA PHE A 74 6.86 12.99 -34.24
C PHE A 74 7.23 11.49 -34.23
N GLU A 75 7.98 11.02 -33.23
CA GLU A 75 8.33 9.61 -33.06
C GLU A 75 7.15 8.76 -32.55
N TYR A 76 6.27 9.33 -31.72
CA TYR A 76 5.06 8.62 -31.26
C TYR A 76 4.04 8.41 -32.40
N LEU A 77 3.92 9.38 -33.31
CA LEU A 77 3.11 9.23 -34.53
C LEU A 77 3.68 8.17 -35.49
N LYS A 78 5.01 8.03 -35.55
CA LYS A 78 5.70 6.97 -36.30
C LYS A 78 5.49 5.59 -35.64
N PHE A 79 5.67 5.50 -34.32
CA PHE A 79 5.41 4.31 -33.52
C PHE A 79 3.96 3.83 -33.61
N ARG A 80 2.96 4.73 -33.61
CA ARG A 80 1.54 4.37 -33.83
C ARG A 80 1.27 3.79 -35.22
N ARG A 81 1.93 4.31 -36.27
CA ARG A 81 1.79 3.76 -37.63
C ARG A 81 2.46 2.39 -37.74
N GLU A 82 3.59 2.20 -37.08
CA GLU A 82 4.28 0.90 -36.99
C GLU A 82 3.50 -0.10 -36.12
N MET A 83 2.89 0.33 -35.01
CA MET A 83 2.04 -0.50 -34.16
C MET A 83 0.70 -0.87 -34.81
N ALA A 84 0.09 0.01 -35.60
CA ALA A 84 -1.12 -0.32 -36.35
C ALA A 84 -0.87 -1.41 -37.42
N LEU A 85 0.36 -1.47 -37.96
CA LEU A 85 0.81 -2.56 -38.85
C LEU A 85 1.06 -3.86 -38.08
N ILE A 86 1.55 -3.77 -36.83
CA ILE A 86 1.78 -4.92 -35.94
C ILE A 86 0.47 -5.46 -35.35
N GLU A 87 -0.52 -4.61 -35.04
CA GLU A 87 -1.85 -5.03 -34.57
C GLU A 87 -2.63 -5.79 -35.66
N ASP A 88 -2.52 -5.39 -36.94
CA ASP A 88 -3.07 -6.17 -38.06
C ASP A 88 -2.40 -7.54 -38.22
N GLU A 89 -1.12 -7.69 -37.83
CA GLU A 89 -0.41 -8.99 -37.80
C GLU A 89 -0.74 -9.82 -36.55
N LEU A 90 -0.76 -9.22 -35.34
CA LEU A 90 -0.98 -9.89 -34.04
C LEU A 90 -2.42 -10.33 -33.78
N PHE A 91 -3.40 -9.62 -34.35
CA PHE A 91 -4.82 -9.96 -34.21
C PHE A 91 -5.38 -10.74 -35.41
N SER A 92 -4.50 -11.15 -36.35
CA SER A 92 -4.80 -12.22 -37.32
C SER A 92 -4.70 -13.61 -36.64
N ASP A 93 -5.69 -13.93 -35.82
CA ASP A 93 -6.15 -15.27 -35.42
C ASP A 93 -5.11 -16.39 -35.08
N HIS A 94 -3.87 -16.10 -34.67
CA HIS A 94 -2.88 -17.12 -34.29
C HIS A 94 -2.25 -16.89 -32.90
N ASN A 95 -2.77 -17.65 -31.92
CA ASN A 95 -2.12 -18.19 -30.72
C ASN A 95 -1.23 -17.26 -29.86
N PHE A 96 -1.85 -16.62 -28.86
CA PHE A 96 -1.17 -16.29 -27.59
C PHE A 96 -0.66 -17.61 -26.95
N SER A 97 0.66 -17.76 -26.81
CA SER A 97 1.22 -19.02 -26.30
C SER A 97 0.88 -19.23 -24.81
N LEU A 98 0.36 -20.41 -24.47
CA LEU A 98 0.03 -20.89 -23.12
C LEU A 98 1.17 -20.66 -22.10
N GLU A 99 2.42 -20.64 -22.58
CA GLU A 99 3.63 -20.46 -21.78
C GLU A 99 3.78 -19.03 -21.19
N SER A 100 3.26 -18.02 -21.88
CA SER A 100 3.27 -16.63 -21.39
C SER A 100 2.24 -16.43 -20.27
N GLU A 101 1.08 -17.07 -20.38
CA GLU A 101 0.02 -17.09 -19.37
C GLU A 101 0.45 -17.86 -18.11
N MET A 102 1.10 -19.02 -18.27
CA MET A 102 1.64 -19.79 -17.15
C MET A 102 2.74 -19.02 -16.40
N ARG A 103 3.68 -18.38 -17.11
CA ARG A 103 4.68 -17.51 -16.46
C ARG A 103 4.02 -16.30 -15.79
N PHE A 104 2.91 -15.76 -16.29
CA PHE A 104 2.17 -14.66 -15.64
C PHE A 104 1.46 -15.09 -14.35
N GLN A 105 0.97 -16.33 -14.29
CA GLN A 105 0.28 -16.88 -13.11
C GLN A 105 1.26 -17.32 -12.00
N GLU A 106 2.37 -17.99 -12.35
CA GLU A 106 3.45 -18.31 -11.38
C GLU A 106 4.06 -17.04 -10.77
N ARG A 107 4.07 -15.93 -11.52
CA ARG A 107 4.53 -14.60 -11.07
C ARG A 107 3.57 -13.86 -10.12
N ARG A 108 2.40 -14.41 -9.75
CA ARG A 108 1.43 -13.72 -8.86
C ARG A 108 1.32 -14.26 -7.44
N GLU A 109 2.09 -15.29 -7.08
CA GLU A 109 1.83 -16.04 -5.84
C GLU A 109 3.04 -16.23 -4.90
N LYS A 110 4.20 -15.62 -5.16
CA LYS A 110 5.38 -15.75 -4.26
C LYS A 110 5.08 -15.40 -2.80
N TRP A 111 4.20 -14.42 -2.57
CA TRP A 111 3.76 -14.03 -1.23
C TRP A 111 2.98 -15.14 -0.49
N LYS A 112 2.37 -16.10 -1.21
CA LYS A 112 1.60 -17.18 -0.58
C LYS A 112 2.47 -18.08 0.29
N ASP A 113 3.76 -18.18 -0.01
CA ASP A 113 4.73 -18.94 0.78
C ASP A 113 5.61 -18.12 1.71
N ASP A 114 5.43 -16.80 1.69
CA ASP A 114 6.10 -15.89 2.60
C ASP A 114 5.67 -16.14 4.06
N LYS A 115 6.61 -16.61 4.88
CA LYS A 115 6.37 -16.90 6.31
C LYS A 115 5.93 -15.67 7.08
N LEU A 116 6.51 -14.50 6.81
CA LEU A 116 6.15 -13.25 7.46
C LEU A 116 4.71 -12.87 7.11
N TYR A 117 4.32 -13.01 5.83
CA TYR A 117 2.94 -12.80 5.42
C TYR A 117 1.98 -13.75 6.15
N LYS A 118 2.28 -15.05 6.20
CA LYS A 118 1.42 -16.04 6.86
C LYS A 118 1.17 -15.67 8.33
N ILE A 119 2.24 -15.32 9.06
CA ILE A 119 2.15 -14.91 10.47
C ILE A 119 1.37 -13.61 10.61
N ALA A 120 1.72 -12.59 9.82
CA ALA A 120 1.05 -11.29 9.85
C ALA A 120 -0.43 -11.39 9.50
N LYS A 121 -0.82 -12.24 8.54
CA LYS A 121 -2.21 -12.44 8.15
C LYS A 121 -3.04 -13.03 9.28
N VAL A 122 -2.54 -14.09 9.93
CA VAL A 122 -3.23 -14.70 11.08
C VAL A 122 -3.38 -13.67 12.20
N TRP A 123 -2.28 -12.98 12.53
CA TRP A 123 -2.29 -11.92 13.52
C TRP A 123 -3.30 -10.81 13.20
N SER A 124 -3.33 -10.30 11.95
CA SER A 124 -4.26 -9.25 11.52
C SER A 124 -5.72 -9.69 11.63
N ILE A 125 -6.05 -10.92 11.23
CA ILE A 125 -7.43 -11.45 11.28
C ILE A 125 -7.88 -11.59 12.74
N ASP A 126 -7.05 -12.17 13.60
CA ASP A 126 -7.39 -12.35 15.00
C ASP A 126 -7.51 -11.00 15.72
N MET A 127 -6.58 -10.07 15.46
CA MET A 127 -6.65 -8.70 15.96
C MET A 127 -7.93 -7.99 15.52
N LEU A 128 -8.28 -8.07 14.23
CA LEU A 128 -9.49 -7.45 13.70
C LEU A 128 -10.73 -7.99 14.42
N LYS A 129 -10.85 -9.32 14.52
CA LYS A 129 -11.99 -9.98 15.18
C LYS A 129 -12.12 -9.55 16.63
N ARG A 130 -11.03 -9.64 17.41
CA ARG A 130 -11.05 -9.31 18.84
C ARG A 130 -11.25 -7.83 19.10
N SER A 131 -10.57 -6.96 18.36
CA SER A 131 -10.73 -5.52 18.52
C SER A 131 -12.11 -5.05 18.09
N CYS A 132 -12.77 -5.72 17.13
CA CYS A 132 -14.13 -5.38 16.72
C CYS A 132 -15.10 -5.69 17.86
N ASP A 133 -15.07 -6.92 18.39
CA ASP A 133 -15.91 -7.35 19.51
C ASP A 133 -15.76 -6.42 20.73
N LEU A 134 -14.52 -6.00 21.03
CA LEU A 134 -14.24 -5.09 22.13
C LEU A 134 -14.66 -3.65 21.84
N TYR A 135 -14.46 -3.18 20.61
CA TYR A 135 -14.79 -1.80 20.22
C TYR A 135 -16.30 -1.56 20.23
N GLU A 136 -17.09 -2.55 19.80
CA GLU A 136 -18.55 -2.48 19.86
C GLU A 136 -19.07 -2.27 21.29
N ARG A 137 -18.38 -2.84 22.29
CA ARG A 137 -18.79 -2.77 23.70
C ARG A 137 -18.26 -1.53 24.42
N HIS A 138 -17.03 -1.14 24.14
CA HIS A 138 -16.31 -0.16 24.95
C HIS A 138 -16.05 1.17 24.25
N LYS A 139 -16.03 1.17 22.91
CA LYS A 139 -15.75 2.36 22.08
C LYS A 139 -14.45 3.10 22.41
N PHE A 140 -13.43 2.39 22.89
CA PHE A 140 -12.13 3.00 23.15
C PHE A 140 -11.38 3.32 21.86
N ILE A 141 -10.82 4.53 21.78
CA ILE A 141 -10.10 5.01 20.59
C ILE A 141 -8.90 4.14 20.21
N HIS A 142 -8.22 3.53 21.19
CA HIS A 142 -7.11 2.62 20.92
C HIS A 142 -7.54 1.33 20.21
N LEU A 143 -8.75 0.82 20.48
CA LEU A 143 -9.30 -0.31 19.74
C LEU A 143 -9.63 0.11 18.30
N PHE A 144 -10.19 1.29 18.10
CA PHE A 144 -10.45 1.84 16.76
C PHE A 144 -9.15 2.01 15.95
N ARG A 145 -8.09 2.54 16.58
CA ARG A 145 -6.76 2.64 15.96
C ARG A 145 -6.20 1.28 15.55
N ILE A 146 -6.35 0.27 16.40
CA ILE A 146 -5.95 -1.11 16.04
C ILE A 146 -6.76 -1.60 14.84
N LEU A 147 -8.09 -1.45 14.84
CA LEU A 147 -8.95 -1.86 13.72
C LEU A 147 -8.53 -1.23 12.39
N LYS A 148 -8.22 0.07 12.40
CA LYS A 148 -7.81 0.81 11.21
C LYS A 148 -6.43 0.40 10.70
N ASN A 149 -5.50 -0.02 11.56
CA ASN A 149 -4.12 -0.31 11.17
C ASN A 149 -3.85 -1.80 10.91
N CYS A 150 -4.45 -2.71 11.69
CA CYS A 150 -4.08 -4.13 11.68
C CYS A 150 -4.28 -4.80 10.31
N ASN A 151 -5.33 -4.43 9.56
CA ASN A 151 -5.59 -4.96 8.21
C ASN A 151 -4.53 -4.55 7.18
N TYR A 152 -3.84 -3.43 7.41
CA TYR A 152 -2.82 -2.96 6.47
C TYR A 152 -1.46 -3.65 6.66
N VAL A 153 -1.20 -4.29 7.81
CA VAL A 153 0.09 -4.97 8.06
C VAL A 153 0.31 -6.09 7.02
N ALA A 154 -0.57 -7.09 6.99
CA ALA A 154 -0.43 -8.21 6.04
C ALA A 154 -0.54 -7.77 4.58
N SER A 155 -1.43 -6.82 4.26
CA SER A 155 -1.61 -6.38 2.86
C SER A 155 -0.40 -5.60 2.33
N LYS A 156 0.30 -4.84 3.17
CA LYS A 156 1.53 -4.14 2.77
C LYS A 156 2.74 -5.06 2.67
N ILE A 157 2.77 -6.16 3.44
CA ILE A 157 3.73 -7.25 3.20
C ILE A 157 3.49 -7.88 1.82
N VAL A 158 2.25 -8.17 1.43
CA VAL A 158 1.95 -8.68 0.07
C VAL A 158 2.41 -7.70 -1.01
N TYR A 159 2.15 -6.41 -0.80
CA TYR A 159 2.61 -5.36 -1.71
C TYR A 159 4.14 -5.39 -1.87
N ALA A 160 4.90 -5.52 -0.77
CA ALA A 160 6.35 -5.63 -0.80
C ALA A 160 6.87 -6.94 -1.43
N SER A 161 6.26 -8.08 -1.10
CA SER A 161 6.71 -9.39 -1.59
C SER A 161 6.42 -9.63 -3.08
N ASN A 162 5.64 -8.74 -3.70
CA ASN A 162 5.41 -8.69 -5.15
C ASN A 162 6.38 -7.74 -5.87
N ASP A 163 7.42 -7.25 -5.21
CA ASP A 163 8.50 -6.53 -5.87
C ASP A 163 9.41 -7.54 -6.57
N TYR A 164 9.37 -7.55 -7.91
CA TYR A 164 10.09 -8.52 -8.73
C TYR A 164 11.47 -8.02 -9.15
N ASP A 165 11.70 -6.71 -9.19
CA ASP A 165 12.89 -6.11 -9.82
C ASP A 165 13.49 -4.99 -8.95
N PHE A 166 14.06 -5.35 -7.81
CA PHE A 166 14.78 -4.40 -6.92
C PHE A 166 15.89 -3.62 -7.64
N GLU A 167 16.48 -4.21 -8.70
CA GLU A 167 17.60 -3.65 -9.47
C GLU A 167 17.15 -2.80 -10.67
N ASP A 168 15.95 -3.00 -11.23
CA ASP A 168 15.51 -2.28 -12.44
C ASP A 168 14.83 -0.93 -12.15
N VAL A 169 14.45 -0.67 -10.89
CA VAL A 169 13.67 0.53 -10.49
C VAL A 169 14.51 1.58 -9.76
N ILE A 170 15.69 1.22 -9.25
CA ILE A 170 16.54 2.12 -8.45
C ILE A 170 17.65 2.68 -9.37
N GLU A 171 17.61 3.97 -9.69
CA GLU A 171 18.66 4.61 -10.50
C GLU A 171 19.80 5.11 -9.60
N ASN A 172 19.49 5.50 -8.37
CA ASN A 172 20.46 5.88 -7.34
C ASN A 172 19.93 5.56 -5.92
N PHE A 173 20.80 5.68 -4.91
CA PHE A 173 20.45 5.36 -3.51
C PHE A 173 19.24 6.13 -2.95
N ASN A 174 18.99 7.36 -3.41
CA ASN A 174 17.83 8.15 -2.95
C ASN A 174 16.50 7.56 -3.43
N ASP A 175 16.50 6.77 -4.50
CA ASP A 175 15.29 6.14 -5.06
C ASP A 175 14.84 4.92 -4.25
N LEU A 176 15.69 4.43 -3.33
CA LEU A 176 15.33 3.35 -2.40
C LEU A 176 14.06 3.68 -1.60
N ALA A 177 13.84 4.96 -1.27
CA ALA A 177 12.65 5.41 -0.55
C ALA A 177 11.34 5.16 -1.33
N TRP A 178 11.43 4.94 -2.64
CA TRP A 178 10.31 4.70 -3.55
C TRP A 178 10.24 3.26 -4.07
N ASN A 179 11.22 2.41 -3.73
CA ASN A 179 11.19 0.99 -4.06
C ASN A 179 9.97 0.31 -3.40
N ILE A 180 9.28 -0.55 -4.16
CA ILE A 180 8.02 -1.19 -3.75
C ILE A 180 8.20 -2.02 -2.48
N SER A 181 9.26 -2.83 -2.38
CA SER A 181 9.57 -3.59 -1.16
C SER A 181 9.79 -2.66 0.03
N TRP A 182 10.64 -1.65 -0.15
CA TRP A 182 10.98 -0.69 0.91
C TRP A 182 9.73 0.00 1.44
N VAL A 183 8.91 0.54 0.55
CA VAL A 183 7.65 1.21 0.88
C VAL A 183 6.68 0.25 1.58
N GLY A 184 6.48 -0.96 1.04
CA GLY A 184 5.55 -1.92 1.62
C GLY A 184 5.95 -2.39 3.01
N TYR A 185 7.22 -2.73 3.23
CA TYR A 185 7.70 -3.11 4.57
C TYR A 185 7.70 -1.93 5.54
N THR A 186 8.03 -0.71 5.08
CA THR A 186 7.96 0.50 5.91
C THR A 186 6.53 0.78 6.36
N LEU A 187 5.56 0.75 5.44
CA LEU A 187 4.15 0.94 5.77
C LEU A 187 3.65 -0.14 6.73
N SER A 188 3.98 -1.41 6.48
CA SER A 188 3.63 -2.52 7.36
C SER A 188 4.17 -2.31 8.78
N LEU A 189 5.43 -1.86 8.90
CA LEU A 189 6.08 -1.58 10.17
C LEU A 189 5.43 -0.40 10.90
N THR A 190 5.10 0.68 10.20
CA THR A 190 4.40 1.84 10.76
C THR A 190 3.04 1.43 11.35
N PHE A 191 2.23 0.70 10.58
CA PHE A 191 0.90 0.27 11.03
C PHE A 191 0.99 -0.70 12.20
N LEU A 192 1.96 -1.63 12.18
CA LEU A 192 2.20 -2.55 13.28
C LEU A 192 2.63 -1.82 14.56
N ASN A 193 3.53 -0.84 14.48
CA ASN A 193 3.95 -0.05 15.64
C ASN A 193 2.76 0.68 16.28
N ARG A 194 1.87 1.29 15.48
CA ARG A 194 0.65 1.94 15.97
C ARG A 194 -0.29 0.97 16.69
N CYS A 195 -0.41 -0.26 16.18
CA CYS A 195 -1.16 -1.32 16.87
C CYS A 195 -0.52 -1.69 18.20
N LEU A 196 0.80 -1.91 18.24
CA LEU A 196 1.53 -2.29 19.45
C LEU A 196 1.47 -1.19 20.52
N GLU A 197 1.62 0.08 20.14
CA GLU A 197 1.46 1.22 21.04
C GLU A 197 0.05 1.29 21.63
N SER A 198 -0.98 1.06 20.80
CA SER A 198 -2.37 1.04 21.24
C SER A 198 -2.66 -0.12 22.18
N LEU A 199 -2.10 -1.31 21.91
CA LEU A 199 -2.21 -2.48 22.79
C LEU A 199 -1.56 -2.21 24.15
N SER A 200 -0.36 -1.63 24.14
CA SER A 200 0.33 -1.26 25.38
C SER A 200 -0.46 -0.25 26.22
N LYS A 201 -1.09 0.74 25.59
CA LYS A 201 -1.98 1.69 26.29
C LYS A 201 -3.22 0.99 26.87
N LEU A 202 -3.85 0.08 26.13
CA LEU A 202 -5.00 -0.67 26.61
C LEU A 202 -4.67 -1.57 27.81
N GLU A 203 -3.50 -2.21 27.83
CA GLU A 203 -3.02 -2.98 29.00
C GLU A 203 -2.75 -2.07 30.20
N ASN A 204 -2.00 -0.98 30.00
CA ASN A 204 -1.59 -0.10 31.10
C ASN A 204 -2.77 0.63 31.75
N GLU A 205 -3.79 0.97 30.98
CA GLU A 205 -4.97 1.66 31.48
C GLU A 205 -5.95 0.73 32.22
N ASN A 206 -5.71 -0.60 32.22
CA ASN A 206 -6.59 -1.63 32.78
C ASN A 206 -8.06 -1.49 32.35
N LYS A 207 -8.30 -0.85 31.19
CA LYS A 207 -9.65 -0.50 30.70
C LYS A 207 -10.41 -1.72 30.18
N ILE A 208 -9.72 -2.81 29.88
CA ILE A 208 -10.30 -4.05 29.37
C ILE A 208 -9.71 -5.22 30.15
N ILE A 209 -10.59 -6.09 30.68
CA ILE A 209 -10.18 -7.37 31.27
C ILE A 209 -9.95 -8.36 30.12
N PHE A 210 -8.87 -8.15 29.38
CA PHE A 210 -8.43 -9.00 28.29
C PHE A 210 -6.90 -9.04 28.24
N ASN A 211 -6.33 -10.23 28.07
CA ASN A 211 -4.88 -10.39 28.00
C ASN A 211 -4.41 -10.23 26.55
N PHE A 212 -3.66 -9.17 26.27
CA PHE A 212 -3.10 -8.89 24.95
C PHE A 212 -1.70 -9.47 24.73
N GLY A 213 -1.12 -10.14 25.73
CA GLY A 213 0.28 -10.58 25.73
C GLY A 213 0.69 -11.44 24.53
N GLU A 214 -0.16 -12.38 24.09
CA GLU A 214 0.13 -13.21 22.91
C GLU A 214 0.15 -12.39 21.61
N TYR A 215 -0.76 -11.43 21.46
CA TYR A 215 -0.83 -10.53 20.30
C TYR A 215 0.34 -9.56 20.26
N ILE A 216 0.75 -9.05 21.42
CA ILE A 216 1.93 -8.20 21.56
C ILE A 216 3.18 -9.00 21.21
N SER A 217 3.34 -10.20 21.75
CA SER A 217 4.49 -11.07 21.47
C SER A 217 4.60 -11.41 19.98
N THR A 218 3.50 -11.83 19.35
CA THR A 218 3.45 -12.11 17.92
C THR A 218 3.73 -10.86 17.08
N GLY A 219 3.15 -9.71 17.46
CA GLY A 219 3.42 -8.44 16.80
C GLY A 219 4.89 -8.01 16.91
N LEU A 220 5.54 -8.24 18.05
CA LEU A 220 6.97 -7.99 18.23
C LEU A 220 7.83 -8.92 17.35
N GLN A 221 7.41 -10.16 17.13
CA GLN A 221 8.06 -11.06 16.18
C GLN A 221 7.97 -10.51 14.75
N ILE A 222 6.77 -10.16 14.28
CA ILE A 222 6.55 -9.56 12.95
C ILE A 222 7.40 -8.29 12.79
N LYS A 223 7.47 -7.45 13.84
CA LYS A 223 8.27 -6.23 13.85
C LYS A 223 9.75 -6.51 13.61
N ARG A 224 10.33 -7.50 14.31
CA ARG A 224 11.74 -7.88 14.13
C ARG A 224 12.00 -8.34 12.70
N GLU A 225 11.16 -9.23 12.18
CA GLU A 225 11.31 -9.73 10.80
C GLU A 225 11.18 -8.62 9.74
N LEU A 226 10.27 -7.65 9.94
CA LEU A 226 10.17 -6.47 9.06
C LEU A 226 11.43 -5.61 9.09
N MET A 227 11.98 -5.38 10.28
CA MET A 227 13.23 -4.62 10.44
C MET A 227 14.40 -5.34 9.77
N ASP A 228 14.53 -6.66 9.92
CA ASP A 228 15.57 -7.47 9.28
C ASP A 228 15.49 -7.39 7.75
N ARG A 229 14.27 -7.38 7.19
CA ARG A 229 14.05 -7.22 5.73
C ARG A 229 14.43 -5.84 5.24
N LEU A 230 14.03 -4.78 5.95
CA LEU A 230 14.39 -3.41 5.61
C LEU A 230 15.91 -3.21 5.67
N GLU A 231 16.58 -3.74 6.69
CA GLU A 231 18.04 -3.71 6.81
C GLU A 231 18.69 -4.45 5.62
N THR A 232 18.17 -5.62 5.26
CA THR A 232 18.67 -6.37 4.10
C THR A 232 18.55 -5.56 2.80
N LEU A 233 17.44 -4.87 2.59
CA LEU A 233 17.25 -3.99 1.42
C LEU A 233 18.21 -2.79 1.45
N HIS A 234 18.41 -2.19 2.62
CA HIS A 234 19.34 -1.09 2.82
C HIS A 234 20.78 -1.51 2.46
N GLN A 235 21.24 -2.65 2.99
CA GLN A 235 22.57 -3.18 2.70
C GLN A 235 22.75 -3.54 1.22
N LYS A 236 21.71 -4.07 0.57
CA LYS A 236 21.73 -4.30 -0.89
C LYS A 236 21.89 -2.99 -1.66
N ALA A 237 21.10 -1.97 -1.33
CA ALA A 237 21.20 -0.67 -1.98
C ALA A 237 22.57 -0.02 -1.77
N LEU A 238 23.14 -0.09 -0.55
CA LEU A 238 24.49 0.40 -0.28
C LEU A 238 25.56 -0.33 -1.09
N LYS A 239 25.42 -1.65 -1.28
CA LYS A 239 26.37 -2.42 -2.09
C LYS A 239 26.33 -2.03 -3.57
N ILE A 240 25.15 -1.71 -4.09
CA ILE A 240 24.96 -1.37 -5.51
C ILE A 240 25.33 0.09 -5.78
N TYR A 241 24.91 1.02 -4.91
CA TYR A 241 24.96 2.47 -5.16
C TYR A 241 25.84 3.26 -4.19
N GLY A 242 26.32 2.67 -3.10
CA GLY A 242 27.12 3.34 -2.07
C GLY A 242 28.63 3.38 -2.33
N GLN A 243 29.09 2.91 -3.50
CA GLN A 243 30.50 2.95 -3.92
C GLN A 243 30.82 4.05 -4.95
N THR A 244 29.86 4.91 -5.30
CA THR A 244 30.08 6.15 -6.08
C THR A 244 30.40 7.33 -5.17
#